data_AF-A0A955X1Z6-F1
#
_entry.id   AF-A0A955X1Z6-F1
#
_cell.length_a   1.000
_cell.length_b   1.000
_cell.length_c   1.000
_cell.angle_alpha   90.00
_cell.angle_beta   90.00
_cell.angle_gamma   90.00
#
_symmetry.space_group_name_H-M   'P 1'
#
loop_
_entity.id
_entity.type
_entity.pdbx_description
1 polymer ?
#
loop_
_entity_poly.entity_id
_entity_poly.type
_entity_poly.pdbx_seq_one_letter_code
_entity_poly.pdbx_strand_id
1 'polypeptide(L)'
;MSPAAIPATVRIGTVSDMAPLVEKTLRDVAALGGGAPELTDEALEAARARFAEELDQTFAAGAAEVEQSMQRTLPKGVKLLPLEASREGLVVTSVTTFEVDDLRVLPILQMAFEPGQPRRRPFEAFTVTVEDGAVTIEGMPPPMALEGPEDELRAQALRLALEIEVPVLESNATSSRRAGDGTHLEWRFDGAQLRARSAADRGWVQARLQR
;
A
#
# COMPACT_ATOMS: atom_id res chain seq x y z
N MET A 1 -5.16 31.29 -19.39
CA MET A 1 -4.05 30.36 -19.66
C MET A 1 -4.23 29.17 -18.73
N SER A 2 -4.20 27.95 -19.25
CA SER A 2 -4.25 26.77 -18.37
C SER A 2 -2.95 26.68 -17.56
N PRO A 3 -3.00 26.34 -16.27
CA PRO A 3 -1.79 26.13 -15.48
C PRO A 3 -0.94 25.02 -16.11
N ALA A 4 0.39 25.17 -16.07
CA ALA A 4 1.32 24.14 -16.53
C ALA A 4 1.08 22.80 -15.80
N ALA A 5 1.38 21.69 -16.49
CA ALA A 5 1.36 20.37 -15.88
C ALA A 5 2.40 20.27 -14.76
N ILE A 6 2.13 19.44 -13.75
CA ILE A 6 3.01 19.26 -12.58
C ILE A 6 3.41 17.79 -12.51
N PRO A 7 4.58 17.43 -13.05
CA PRO A 7 5.08 16.07 -12.97
C PRO A 7 5.29 15.66 -11.51
N ALA A 8 4.93 14.41 -11.20
CA ALA A 8 5.19 13.83 -9.90
C ALA A 8 5.46 12.32 -10.00
N THR A 9 6.22 11.80 -9.05
CA THR A 9 6.43 10.37 -8.86
C THR A 9 5.78 9.93 -7.56
N VAL A 10 4.90 8.93 -7.64
CA VAL A 10 4.16 8.38 -6.50
C VAL A 10 4.64 6.96 -6.24
N ARG A 11 5.14 6.69 -5.03
CA ARG A 11 5.57 5.36 -4.60
C ARG A 11 4.67 4.85 -3.50
N ILE A 12 3.99 3.73 -3.74
CA ILE A 12 3.18 3.01 -2.76
C ILE A 12 3.93 1.75 -2.37
N GLY A 13 4.48 1.73 -1.17
CA GLY A 13 5.18 0.59 -0.59
C GLY A 13 4.34 -0.12 0.46
N THR A 14 4.27 -1.43 0.42
CA THR A 14 3.71 -2.27 1.47
C THR A 14 4.80 -3.16 2.03
N VAL A 15 4.78 -3.36 3.35
CA VAL A 15 5.58 -4.37 4.02
C VAL A 15 4.59 -5.29 4.71
N SER A 16 4.79 -6.59 4.57
CA SER A 16 3.92 -7.61 5.17
C SER A 16 4.78 -8.71 5.78
N ASP A 17 4.67 -8.88 7.09
CA ASP A 17 5.30 -9.95 7.84
C ASP A 17 4.37 -11.17 7.88
N MET A 18 4.79 -12.26 7.24
CA MET A 18 4.03 -13.50 7.17
C MET A 18 4.28 -14.42 8.37
N ALA A 19 5.24 -14.11 9.24
CA ALA A 19 5.58 -14.98 10.37
C ALA A 19 4.39 -15.30 11.30
N PRO A 20 3.52 -14.33 11.67
CA PRO A 20 2.36 -14.63 12.51
C PRO A 20 1.37 -15.59 11.84
N LEU A 21 1.19 -15.47 10.52
CA LEU A 21 0.29 -16.32 9.74
C LEU A 21 0.84 -17.75 9.64
N VAL A 22 2.14 -17.89 9.36
CA VAL A 22 2.82 -19.20 9.31
C VAL A 22 2.74 -19.89 10.66
N GLU A 23 3.05 -19.19 11.75
CA GLU A 23 2.96 -19.75 13.11
C GLU A 23 1.55 -20.20 13.47
N LYS A 24 0.55 -19.39 13.15
CA LYS A 24 -0.86 -19.75 13.39
C LYS A 24 -1.25 -21.00 12.61
N THR A 25 -0.93 -21.05 11.32
CA THR A 25 -1.22 -22.20 10.46
C THR A 25 -0.61 -23.48 11.01
N LEU A 26 0.65 -23.42 11.46
CA LEU A 26 1.33 -24.56 12.07
C LEU A 26 0.66 -25.02 13.38
N ARG A 27 0.26 -24.08 14.23
CA ARG A 27 -0.48 -24.38 15.47
C ARG A 27 -1.86 -25.00 15.18
N ASP A 28 -2.57 -24.47 14.20
CA ASP A 28 -3.90 -24.95 13.79
C ASP A 28 -3.81 -26.38 13.22
N VAL A 29 -2.81 -26.66 12.37
CA VAL A 29 -2.53 -28.00 11.85
C VAL A 29 -2.18 -28.98 12.98
N ALA A 30 -1.35 -28.55 13.94
CA ALA A 30 -1.02 -29.37 15.11
C ALA A 30 -2.25 -29.68 15.97
N ALA A 31 -3.18 -28.74 16.12
CA ALA A 31 -4.42 -28.93 16.87
C ALA A 31 -5.40 -29.89 16.17
N LEU A 32 -5.46 -29.88 14.84
CA LEU A 32 -6.34 -30.76 14.04
C LEU A 32 -5.86 -32.22 13.99
N GLY A 33 -4.56 -32.45 14.16
CA GLY A 33 -3.93 -33.78 14.07
C GLY A 33 -4.18 -34.73 15.24
N GLY A 34 -4.88 -34.31 16.30
CA GLY A 34 -5.29 -35.20 17.41
C GLY A 34 -4.14 -35.81 18.24
N GLY A 35 -2.92 -35.27 18.10
CA GLY A 35 -1.70 -35.79 18.70
C GLY A 35 -0.58 -35.82 17.67
N ALA A 36 0.23 -34.78 17.66
CA ALA A 36 1.47 -34.72 16.88
C ALA A 36 2.52 -33.96 17.72
N PRO A 37 3.81 -34.32 17.59
CA PRO A 37 4.87 -33.98 18.54
C PRO A 37 4.93 -32.48 18.82
N GLU A 38 5.45 -32.10 20.00
CA GLU A 38 5.78 -30.71 20.30
C GLU A 38 6.36 -30.05 19.04
N LEU A 39 5.74 -28.94 18.62
CA LEU A 39 6.27 -28.10 17.55
C LEU A 39 7.65 -27.64 17.99
N THR A 40 8.67 -28.39 17.60
CA THR A 40 10.06 -28.05 17.92
C THR A 40 10.45 -26.81 17.13
N ASP A 41 11.34 -26.01 17.69
CA ASP A 41 11.88 -24.82 17.00
C ASP A 41 12.46 -25.20 15.63
N GLU A 42 13.05 -26.38 15.51
CA GLU A 42 13.59 -26.92 14.25
C GLU A 42 12.50 -27.20 13.20
N ALA A 43 11.34 -27.74 13.61
CA ALA A 43 10.21 -27.95 12.71
C ALA A 43 9.58 -26.61 12.28
N LEU A 44 9.54 -25.63 13.17
CA LEU A 44 9.05 -24.29 12.88
C LEU A 44 9.96 -23.60 11.85
N GLU A 45 11.28 -23.64 12.05
CA GLU A 45 12.25 -23.05 11.12
C GLU A 45 12.23 -23.73 9.75
N ALA A 46 12.10 -25.07 9.69
CA ALA A 46 11.96 -25.78 8.42
C ALA A 46 10.66 -25.40 7.67
N ALA A 47 9.56 -25.22 8.39
CA ALA A 47 8.30 -24.78 7.81
C ALA A 47 8.37 -23.33 7.31
N ARG A 48 9.00 -22.43 8.07
CA ARG A 48 9.26 -21.04 7.65
C ARG A 48 10.11 -21.00 6.38
N ALA A 49 11.15 -21.82 6.29
CA ALA A 49 12.02 -21.90 5.12
C ALA A 49 11.28 -22.39 3.87
N ARG A 50 10.44 -23.44 4.00
CA ARG A 50 9.62 -23.93 2.87
C ARG A 50 8.58 -22.92 2.43
N PHE A 51 7.89 -22.29 3.37
CA PHE A 51 6.91 -21.25 3.05
C PHE A 51 7.58 -20.05 2.36
N ALA A 52 8.78 -19.67 2.79
CA ALA A 52 9.57 -18.63 2.13
C ALA A 52 9.91 -18.95 0.66
N GLU A 53 10.24 -20.21 0.34
CA GLU A 53 10.51 -20.66 -1.02
C GLU A 53 9.23 -20.66 -1.89
N GLU A 54 8.09 -21.09 -1.33
CA GLU A 54 6.79 -21.04 -2.02
C GLU A 54 6.31 -19.60 -2.26
N LEU A 55 6.58 -18.70 -1.33
CA LEU A 55 6.29 -17.28 -1.48
C LEU A 55 7.08 -16.68 -2.65
N ASP A 56 8.37 -17.00 -2.82
CA ASP A 56 9.16 -16.48 -3.94
C ASP A 56 8.56 -16.83 -5.31
N GLN A 57 8.10 -18.07 -5.46
CA GLN A 57 7.48 -18.54 -6.71
C GLN A 57 6.12 -17.87 -6.95
N THR A 58 5.32 -17.71 -5.89
CA THR A 58 3.97 -17.13 -5.97
C THR A 58 4.02 -15.63 -6.20
N PHE A 59 4.93 -14.92 -5.53
CA PHE A 59 5.05 -13.46 -5.65
C PHE A 59 5.57 -13.02 -7.01
N ALA A 60 6.55 -13.71 -7.60
CA ALA A 60 7.05 -13.37 -8.92
C ALA A 60 5.97 -13.52 -10.01
N ALA A 61 5.14 -14.58 -9.92
CA ALA A 61 4.03 -14.81 -10.85
C ALA A 61 2.89 -13.81 -10.64
N GLY A 62 2.50 -13.56 -9.38
CA GLY A 62 1.43 -12.61 -9.04
C GLY A 62 1.77 -11.16 -9.39
N ALA A 63 3.03 -10.74 -9.18
CA ALA A 63 3.49 -9.40 -9.50
C ALA A 63 3.32 -9.06 -10.99
N ALA A 64 3.67 -9.98 -11.88
CA ALA A 64 3.54 -9.78 -13.32
C ALA A 64 2.07 -9.65 -13.77
N GLU A 65 1.17 -10.42 -13.16
CA GLU A 65 -0.27 -10.34 -13.47
C GLU A 65 -0.89 -9.03 -12.94
N VAL A 66 -0.52 -8.63 -11.71
CA VAL A 66 -0.92 -7.35 -11.12
C VAL A 66 -0.41 -6.18 -11.97
N GLU A 67 0.85 -6.21 -12.38
CA GLU A 67 1.44 -5.19 -13.24
C GLU A 67 0.67 -5.05 -14.57
N GLN A 68 0.40 -6.17 -15.25
CA GLN A 68 -0.38 -6.16 -16.50
C GLN A 68 -1.80 -5.65 -16.29
N SER A 69 -2.45 -6.04 -15.19
CA SER A 69 -3.80 -5.57 -14.85
C SER A 69 -3.81 -4.05 -14.63
N MET A 70 -2.86 -3.54 -13.86
CA MET A 70 -2.71 -2.11 -13.59
C MET A 70 -2.45 -1.33 -14.89
N GLN A 71 -1.46 -1.74 -15.70
CA GLN A 71 -1.11 -1.07 -16.96
C GLN A 71 -2.31 -0.90 -17.90
N ARG A 72 -3.21 -1.89 -17.97
CA ARG A 72 -4.42 -1.84 -18.82
C ARG A 72 -5.46 -0.84 -18.32
N THR A 73 -5.40 -0.46 -17.05
CA THR A 73 -6.41 0.41 -16.41
C THR A 73 -5.92 1.83 -16.18
N LEU A 74 -4.63 2.11 -16.39
CA LEU A 74 -4.07 3.43 -16.16
C LEU A 74 -4.65 4.47 -17.13
N PRO A 75 -5.04 5.66 -16.61
CA PRO A 75 -5.48 6.76 -17.44
C PRO A 75 -4.28 7.37 -18.20
N LYS A 76 -4.58 8.20 -19.20
CA LYS A 76 -3.55 8.99 -19.90
C LYS A 76 -2.79 9.87 -18.91
N GLY A 77 -1.48 9.96 -19.11
CA GLY A 77 -0.58 10.74 -18.26
C GLY A 77 -0.23 10.08 -16.93
N VAL A 78 -0.49 8.77 -16.80
CA VAL A 78 -0.01 7.94 -15.70
C VAL A 78 0.75 6.75 -16.28
N LYS A 79 1.95 6.52 -15.78
CA LYS A 79 2.82 5.42 -16.19
C LYS A 79 3.22 4.61 -14.97
N LEU A 80 3.02 3.30 -15.04
CA LEU A 80 3.53 2.37 -14.05
C LEU A 80 5.02 2.10 -14.35
N LEU A 81 5.89 2.30 -13.36
CA LEU A 81 7.25 1.78 -13.39
C LEU A 81 7.25 0.32 -12.90
N PRO A 82 8.29 -0.46 -13.24
CA PRO A 82 8.37 -1.87 -12.83
C PRO A 82 8.12 -2.02 -11.33
N LEU A 83 7.27 -3.00 -10.99
CA LEU A 83 6.98 -3.30 -9.59
C LEU A 83 8.24 -3.87 -8.94
N GLU A 84 8.67 -3.25 -7.85
CA GLU A 84 9.79 -3.73 -7.06
C GLU A 84 9.23 -4.60 -5.94
N ALA A 85 9.66 -5.86 -5.87
CA ALA A 85 9.33 -6.73 -4.77
C ALA A 85 10.61 -7.35 -4.22
N SER A 86 10.73 -7.37 -2.90
CA SER A 86 11.84 -8.00 -2.19
C SER A 86 11.33 -8.79 -1.00
N ARG A 87 12.11 -9.80 -0.60
CA ARG A 87 11.82 -10.64 0.55
C ARG A 87 13.05 -10.77 1.44
N GLU A 88 12.83 -10.66 2.74
CA GLU A 88 13.82 -10.99 3.77
C GLU A 88 13.17 -11.96 4.76
N GLY A 89 13.49 -13.25 4.63
CA GLY A 89 12.82 -14.30 5.41
C GLY A 89 11.33 -14.39 5.08
N LEU A 90 10.47 -14.09 6.06
CA LEU A 90 9.01 -14.05 5.91
C LEU A 90 8.44 -12.65 5.76
N VAL A 91 9.31 -11.63 5.70
CA VAL A 91 8.91 -10.25 5.44
C VAL A 91 8.96 -10.02 3.94
N VAL A 92 7.82 -9.67 3.37
CA VAL A 92 7.68 -9.29 1.96
C VAL A 92 7.49 -7.78 1.88
N THR A 93 8.31 -7.13 1.06
CA THR A 93 8.16 -5.72 0.72
C THR A 93 7.78 -5.62 -0.75
N SER A 94 6.69 -4.91 -1.05
CA SER A 94 6.31 -4.58 -2.43
C SER A 94 6.24 -3.07 -2.59
N VAL A 95 6.76 -2.55 -3.69
CA VAL A 95 6.73 -1.13 -4.01
C VAL A 95 6.21 -0.96 -5.43
N THR A 96 5.09 -0.28 -5.54
CA THR A 96 4.48 0.12 -6.80
C THR A 96 4.80 1.59 -7.04
N THR A 97 5.41 1.92 -8.17
CA THR A 97 5.78 3.31 -8.50
C THR A 97 5.03 3.80 -9.74
N PHE A 98 4.42 4.97 -9.63
CA PHE A 98 3.72 5.66 -10.71
C PHE A 98 4.42 6.97 -11.04
N GLU A 99 4.67 7.21 -12.31
CA GLU A 99 4.95 8.56 -12.83
C GLU A 99 3.62 9.16 -13.28
N VAL A 100 3.34 10.40 -12.86
CA VAL A 100 2.18 11.16 -13.30
C VAL A 100 2.64 12.45 -13.96
N ASP A 101 2.14 12.73 -15.16
CA ASP A 101 2.45 13.95 -15.90
C ASP A 101 1.87 15.19 -15.19
N ASP A 102 0.77 14.99 -14.47
CA ASP A 102 0.08 16.03 -13.72
C ASP A 102 -0.46 15.48 -12.40
N LEU A 103 0.11 15.97 -11.30
CA LEU A 103 -0.26 15.63 -9.94
C LEU A 103 -1.77 15.77 -9.64
N ARG A 104 -2.48 16.67 -10.35
CA ARG A 104 -3.93 16.84 -10.21
C ARG A 104 -4.74 15.61 -10.62
N VAL A 105 -4.13 14.64 -11.28
CA VAL A 105 -4.78 13.36 -11.63
C VAL A 105 -4.97 12.46 -10.41
N LEU A 106 -4.17 12.62 -9.35
CA LEU A 106 -4.19 11.68 -8.21
C LEU A 106 -5.58 11.50 -7.59
N PRO A 107 -6.34 12.57 -7.24
CA PRO A 107 -7.63 12.41 -6.56
C PRO A 107 -8.70 11.65 -7.36
N ILE A 108 -8.56 11.65 -8.69
CA ILE A 108 -9.49 10.99 -9.61
C ILE A 108 -8.95 9.68 -10.18
N LEU A 109 -7.70 9.32 -9.85
CA LEU A 109 -7.05 8.11 -10.34
C LEU A 109 -7.82 6.87 -9.88
N GLN A 110 -8.27 6.06 -10.84
CA GLN A 110 -8.95 4.79 -10.60
C GLN A 110 -8.03 3.63 -10.96
N MET A 111 -7.83 2.70 -10.03
CA MET A 111 -6.95 1.55 -10.23
C MET A 111 -7.61 0.26 -9.72
N ALA A 112 -7.34 -0.84 -10.42
CA ALA A 112 -7.60 -2.18 -9.92
C ALA A 112 -6.27 -2.78 -9.45
N PHE A 113 -6.18 -3.15 -8.17
CA PHE A 113 -4.97 -3.72 -7.58
C PHE A 113 -4.85 -5.23 -7.83
N GLU A 114 -5.95 -5.89 -8.20
CA GLU A 114 -6.00 -7.32 -8.50
C GLU A 114 -6.94 -7.58 -9.68
N PRO A 115 -6.71 -8.67 -10.45
CA PRO A 115 -7.63 -9.11 -11.50
C PRO A 115 -9.04 -9.37 -10.96
N GLY A 116 -10.06 -8.85 -11.65
CA GLY A 116 -11.47 -9.08 -11.30
C GLY A 116 -12.01 -8.24 -10.14
N GLN A 117 -11.18 -7.48 -9.42
CA GLN A 117 -11.63 -6.55 -8.38
C GLN A 117 -12.19 -5.24 -8.97
N PRO A 118 -13.15 -4.59 -8.30
CA PRO A 118 -13.63 -3.29 -8.72
C PRO A 118 -12.52 -2.24 -8.62
N ARG A 119 -12.50 -1.31 -9.58
CA ARG A 119 -11.59 -0.16 -9.54
C ARG A 119 -11.87 0.70 -8.31
N ARG A 120 -10.81 1.15 -7.64
CA ARG A 120 -10.86 2.02 -6.47
C ARG A 120 -10.15 3.33 -6.74
N ARG A 121 -10.50 4.38 -5.99
CA ARG A 121 -9.82 5.68 -6.01
C ARG A 121 -8.93 5.84 -4.77
N PRO A 122 -7.68 5.37 -4.82
CA PRO A 122 -6.81 5.36 -3.64
C PRO A 122 -6.59 6.76 -3.06
N PHE A 123 -6.48 7.78 -3.91
CA PHE A 123 -6.19 9.14 -3.45
C PHE A 123 -7.46 10.01 -3.41
N GLU A 124 -8.66 9.45 -3.34
CA GLU A 124 -9.91 10.24 -3.34
C GLU A 124 -9.97 11.31 -2.25
N ALA A 125 -9.32 11.07 -1.11
CA ALA A 125 -9.23 12.02 -0.02
C ALA A 125 -8.20 13.14 -0.24
N PHE A 126 -7.41 13.08 -1.31
CA PHE A 126 -6.43 14.11 -1.64
C PHE A 126 -7.12 15.30 -2.32
N THR A 127 -6.74 16.50 -1.89
CA THR A 127 -7.00 17.75 -2.59
C THR A 127 -5.65 18.31 -3.02
N VAL A 128 -5.52 18.58 -4.31
CA VAL A 128 -4.30 19.17 -4.89
C VAL A 128 -4.65 20.55 -5.39
N THR A 129 -4.06 21.56 -4.75
CA THR A 129 -4.21 22.98 -5.13
C THR A 129 -2.88 23.49 -5.67
N VAL A 130 -2.93 24.28 -6.74
CA VAL A 130 -1.74 24.86 -7.39
C VAL A 130 -1.90 26.37 -7.41
N GLU A 131 -0.99 27.06 -6.74
CA GLU A 131 -0.96 28.52 -6.66
C GLU A 131 0.48 29.01 -6.80
N ASP A 132 0.69 30.03 -7.64
CA ASP A 132 1.97 30.71 -7.84
C ASP A 132 3.19 29.79 -8.09
N GLY A 133 2.99 28.70 -8.83
CA GLY A 133 4.05 27.74 -9.17
C GLY A 133 4.42 26.80 -8.03
N ALA A 134 3.61 26.74 -6.98
CA ALA A 134 3.78 25.84 -5.86
C ALA A 134 2.50 25.02 -5.63
N VAL A 135 2.62 23.96 -4.84
CA VAL A 135 1.53 23.01 -4.62
C VAL A 135 1.19 22.92 -3.14
N THR A 136 -0.11 22.88 -2.86
CA THR A 136 -0.64 22.44 -1.57
C THR A 136 -1.35 21.11 -1.77
N ILE A 137 -0.97 20.12 -0.96
CA ILE A 137 -1.63 18.81 -0.94
C ILE A 137 -2.26 18.63 0.42
N GLU A 138 -3.57 18.49 0.42
CA GLU A 138 -4.33 18.16 1.60
C GLU A 138 -4.88 16.74 1.50
N GLY A 139 -4.97 16.06 2.64
CA GLY A 139 -5.66 14.77 2.72
C GLY A 139 -4.75 13.64 3.16
N MET A 140 -5.40 12.52 3.50
CA MET A 140 -4.72 11.34 4.01
C MET A 140 -4.64 10.27 2.91
N PRO A 141 -3.51 9.56 2.81
CA PRO A 141 -3.34 8.51 1.80
C PRO A 141 -4.36 7.39 2.00
N PRO A 142 -4.65 6.56 0.98
CA PRO A 142 -5.71 5.56 1.07
C PRO A 142 -5.62 4.73 2.35
N PRO A 143 -6.74 4.40 3.02
CA PRO A 143 -6.79 3.13 3.72
C PRO A 143 -6.61 2.06 2.64
N MET A 144 -5.45 1.40 2.59
CA MET A 144 -5.43 0.12 1.90
C MET A 144 -6.49 -0.72 2.60
N ALA A 145 -7.49 -1.22 1.87
CA ALA A 145 -8.49 -2.09 2.48
C ALA A 145 -7.77 -3.41 2.77
N LEU A 146 -7.11 -3.43 3.91
CA LEU A 146 -6.58 -4.64 4.47
C LEU A 146 -7.79 -5.33 5.09
N GLU A 147 -8.41 -6.18 4.27
CA GLU A 147 -9.46 -7.08 4.72
C GLU A 147 -8.75 -8.35 5.20
N GLY A 148 -8.87 -8.65 6.50
CA GLY A 148 -8.21 -9.81 7.09
C GLY A 148 -8.38 -9.89 8.60
N PRO A 149 -8.08 -11.06 9.21
CA PRO A 149 -7.99 -11.24 10.65
C PRO A 149 -7.05 -10.22 11.32
N GLU A 150 -7.36 -9.85 12.57
CA GLU A 150 -6.63 -8.79 13.31
C GLU A 150 -5.12 -8.99 13.36
N ASP A 151 -4.67 -10.24 13.46
CA ASP A 151 -3.25 -10.60 13.57
C ASP A 151 -2.49 -10.39 12.26
N GLU A 152 -3.16 -10.56 11.11
CA GLU A 152 -2.59 -10.33 9.78
C GLU A 152 -2.47 -8.84 9.47
N LEU A 153 -3.37 -8.01 10.02
CA LEU A 153 -3.33 -6.56 9.86
C LEU A 153 -2.20 -5.90 10.65
N ARG A 154 -1.89 -6.43 11.85
CA ARG A 154 -0.77 -5.94 12.68
C ARG A 154 0.59 -6.18 12.03
N ALA A 155 0.68 -7.20 11.20
CA ALA A 155 1.90 -7.59 10.51
C ALA A 155 2.18 -6.74 9.25
N GLN A 156 1.34 -5.75 8.96
CA GLN A 156 1.45 -4.94 7.75
C GLN A 156 1.83 -3.49 8.05
N ALA A 157 2.65 -2.91 7.18
CA ALA A 157 2.95 -1.49 7.17
C ALA A 157 2.77 -0.92 5.75
N LEU A 158 2.32 0.34 5.69
CA LEU A 158 2.13 1.08 4.45
C LEU A 158 3.06 2.30 4.44
N ARG A 159 3.74 2.49 3.32
CA ARG A 159 4.55 3.66 3.03
C ARG A 159 4.01 4.30 1.75
N LEU A 160 3.63 5.57 1.82
CA LEU A 160 3.39 6.38 0.63
C LEU A 160 4.46 7.45 0.55
N ALA A 161 5.13 7.56 -0.59
CA ALA A 161 6.01 8.67 -0.90
C ALA A 161 5.57 9.37 -2.17
N LEU A 162 5.69 10.69 -2.18
CA LEU A 162 5.34 11.55 -3.29
C LEU A 162 6.48 12.53 -3.53
N GLU A 163 7.07 12.46 -4.71
CA GLU A 163 8.12 13.37 -5.19
C GLU A 163 7.52 14.28 -6.26
N ILE A 164 7.70 15.59 -6.09
CA ILE A 164 7.05 16.61 -6.91
C ILE A 164 8.12 17.59 -7.35
N GLU A 165 8.14 17.94 -8.63
CA GLU A 165 9.20 18.82 -9.19
C GLU A 165 9.08 20.28 -8.74
N VAL A 166 7.96 20.65 -8.12
CA VAL A 166 7.71 21.99 -7.58
C VAL A 166 7.60 21.95 -6.05
N PRO A 167 7.93 23.06 -5.36
CA PRO A 167 7.85 23.11 -3.91
C PRO A 167 6.42 22.83 -3.41
N VAL A 168 6.31 21.98 -2.40
CA VAL A 168 5.09 21.85 -1.61
C VAL A 168 5.11 22.94 -0.55
N LEU A 169 4.08 23.79 -0.49
CA LEU A 169 4.00 24.85 0.52
C LEU A 169 3.41 24.32 1.82
N GLU A 170 2.28 23.64 1.74
CA GLU A 170 1.58 23.07 2.88
C GLU A 170 1.20 21.61 2.64
N SER A 171 1.31 20.81 3.70
CA SER A 171 0.64 19.52 3.82
C SER A 171 0.12 19.42 5.24
N ASN A 172 -1.14 19.02 5.41
CA ASN A 172 -1.75 18.75 6.73
C ASN A 172 -1.16 17.46 7.32
N ALA A 173 0.05 17.61 7.85
CA ALA A 173 0.95 16.57 8.31
C ALA A 173 0.76 16.30 9.80
N THR A 174 -0.28 15.58 10.21
CA THR A 174 -0.17 14.84 11.48
C THR A 174 0.68 13.59 11.32
N SER A 175 1.06 13.21 10.10
CA SER A 175 1.79 11.95 9.83
C SER A 175 2.74 11.96 8.62
N SER A 176 2.95 13.11 7.95
CA SER A 176 3.90 13.18 6.83
C SER A 176 5.25 13.76 7.24
N ARG A 177 6.33 13.14 6.77
CA ARG A 177 7.69 13.68 6.83
C ARG A 177 7.95 14.42 5.53
N ARG A 178 8.31 15.70 5.62
CA ARG A 178 8.79 16.49 4.48
C ARG A 178 10.32 16.40 4.42
N ALA A 179 10.90 16.12 3.25
CA ALA A 179 12.35 16.26 3.09
C ALA A 179 12.76 17.74 3.13
N GLY A 180 14.01 18.03 3.50
CA GLY A 180 14.48 19.41 3.72
C GLY A 180 14.39 20.34 2.49
N ASP A 181 14.22 19.78 1.29
CA ASP A 181 14.06 20.51 0.03
C ASP A 181 12.59 20.89 -0.31
N GLY A 182 11.61 20.40 0.46
CA GLY A 182 10.19 20.70 0.25
C GLY A 182 9.55 20.04 -0.98
N THR A 183 10.24 19.12 -1.65
CA THR A 183 9.76 18.44 -2.87
C THR A 183 9.27 17.01 -2.62
N HIS A 184 9.49 16.50 -1.41
CA HIS A 184 9.14 15.15 -1.02
C HIS A 184 8.17 15.14 0.16
N LEU A 185 7.07 14.40 0.02
CA LEU A 185 6.13 14.07 1.09
C LEU A 185 6.10 12.57 1.32
N GLU A 186 6.23 12.16 2.57
CA GLU A 186 6.21 10.75 2.94
C GLU A 186 5.24 10.50 4.08
N TRP A 187 4.34 9.54 3.91
CA TRP A 187 3.47 9.02 4.97
C TRP A 187 3.85 7.58 5.30
N ARG A 188 3.89 7.25 6.59
CA ARG A 188 4.15 5.90 7.09
C ARG A 188 3.06 5.50 8.05
N PHE A 189 2.49 4.32 7.85
CA PHE A 189 1.49 3.73 8.73
C PHE A 189 1.93 2.33 9.13
N ASP A 190 1.91 2.06 10.43
CA ASP A 190 1.95 0.69 10.94
C ASP A 190 0.55 0.05 10.92
N GLY A 191 0.48 -1.25 11.21
CA GLY A 191 -0.78 -2.00 11.21
C GLY A 191 -1.81 -1.49 12.22
N ALA A 192 -1.36 -0.92 13.34
CA ALA A 192 -2.25 -0.36 14.36
C ALA A 192 -2.91 0.94 13.87
N GLN A 193 -2.13 1.79 13.19
CA GLN A 193 -2.60 3.01 12.55
C GLN A 193 -3.55 2.70 11.38
N LEU A 194 -3.24 1.69 10.56
CA LEU A 194 -4.11 1.24 9.46
C LEU A 194 -5.47 0.72 9.96
N ARG A 195 -5.50 0.03 11.12
CA ARG A 195 -6.74 -0.41 11.78
C ARG A 195 -7.60 0.75 12.25
N ALA A 196 -7.01 1.68 13.00
CA ALA A 196 -7.73 2.85 13.52
C ALA A 196 -8.42 3.62 12.38
N ARG A 197 -7.76 3.69 11.22
CA ARG A 197 -8.29 4.34 10.01
C ARG A 197 -9.40 3.53 9.34
N SER A 198 -9.22 2.23 9.14
CA SER A 198 -10.27 1.38 8.57
C SER A 198 -11.56 1.38 9.40
N ALA A 199 -11.46 1.59 10.72
CA ALA A 199 -12.62 1.80 11.59
C ALA A 199 -13.24 3.20 11.42
N ALA A 200 -12.42 4.26 11.33
CA ALA A 200 -12.88 5.63 11.14
C ALA A 200 -13.53 5.87 9.76
N ASP A 201 -12.96 5.32 8.69
CA ASP A 201 -13.46 5.47 7.32
C ASP A 201 -14.80 4.73 7.11
N ARG A 202 -15.00 3.57 7.76
CA ARG A 202 -16.31 2.89 7.79
C ARG A 202 -17.40 3.76 8.44
N GLY A 203 -17.05 4.48 9.50
CA GLY A 203 -17.96 5.42 10.16
C GLY A 203 -18.30 6.64 9.29
N TRP A 204 -17.30 7.18 8.56
CA TRP A 204 -17.49 8.35 7.70
C TRP A 204 -18.29 8.04 6.42
N VAL A 205 -18.04 6.89 5.79
CA VAL A 205 -18.82 6.43 4.62
C VAL A 205 -20.27 6.12 5.01
N GLN A 206 -20.52 5.49 6.15
CA GLN A 206 -21.89 5.28 6.65
C GLN A 206 -22.62 6.60 6.96
N ALA A 207 -21.94 7.58 7.56
CA ALA A 207 -22.53 8.88 7.85
C ALA A 207 -22.89 9.69 6.59
N ARG A 208 -22.19 9.44 5.47
CA ARG A 208 -22.43 10.11 4.19
C ARG A 208 -23.50 9.44 3.33
N LEU A 209 -23.71 8.13 3.48
CA LEU A 209 -24.80 7.38 2.82
C LEU A 209 -26.17 7.55 3.51
N GLN A 210 -26.21 8.14 4.71
CA GLN A 210 -27.42 8.44 5.47
C GLN A 210 -27.90 9.90 5.31
N ARG A 211 -27.28 10.69 4.41
CA ARG A 211 -27.68 12.05 4.05
C ARG A 211 -28.08 12.10 2.58
#